data_AF-A0AAP0QLY8-F1
#
_entry.id   AF-A0AAP0QLY8-F1
#
_cell.length_a   1.000
_cell.length_b   1.000
_cell.length_c   1.000
_cell.angle_alpha   90.00
_cell.angle_beta   90.00
_cell.angle_gamma   90.00
#
_symmetry.space_group_name_H-M   'P 1'
#
loop_
_entity.id
_entity.type
_entity.pdbx_description
1 polymer ?
#
loop_
_entity_poly.entity_id
_entity_poly.type
_entity_poly.pdbx_seq_one_letter_code
_entity_poly.pdbx_strand_id
1 'polypeptide(L)'
;MATAIVRSAKNLRNLHQRFYFHTLLTKCRPPIPSPTIADNIQHRALPLIQQAIPFGIGFQSFAADQRFSSTSTTTGTVQSGHSKPNSEGGDKSGDSNQSKSDTGKPIRGGPISWLSFLLLALTGAGIIWYYDKEKEQHIEEINSASQAVKQGPSVGKAAIGGPFKLINHDGKNVTEKDFLGKWTVIYFGFTHCPDICPDELQKLAAAVDKIKENSGIDIVPAFISVDPERDTVEQVREYVKEFHPKLIGLTGSPDEIRNVARAYRVYYMKTAEEDSDYLVDHSIVMYLMSPKMEFVKFFGKNNDVNSLADGIIKEIKQYKR
;
A
#
# COMPACT_ATOMS: atom_id res chain seq x y z
N MET A 1 -9.49 26.13 -60.85
CA MET A 1 -8.06 25.75 -60.84
C MET A 1 -7.30 26.71 -59.93
N ALA A 2 -6.12 26.31 -59.44
CA ALA A 2 -5.19 27.12 -58.62
C ALA A 2 -5.69 27.60 -57.24
N THR A 3 -5.42 26.81 -56.18
CA THR A 3 -4.74 27.25 -54.92
C THR A 3 -4.59 26.05 -53.97
N ALA A 4 -3.65 25.15 -54.28
CA ALA A 4 -3.33 23.98 -53.44
C ALA A 4 -1.81 23.72 -53.36
N ILE A 5 -0.99 24.78 -53.32
CA ILE A 5 0.48 24.69 -53.38
C ILE A 5 1.15 25.63 -52.35
N VAL A 6 0.91 25.40 -51.06
CA VAL A 6 1.69 26.04 -49.96
C VAL A 6 2.06 25.05 -48.83
N ARG A 7 1.55 23.79 -48.85
CA ARG A 7 1.75 22.82 -47.75
C ARG A 7 2.94 21.87 -47.88
N SER A 8 3.77 21.98 -48.93
CA SER A 8 4.87 21.02 -49.21
C SER A 8 6.26 21.68 -49.24
N ALA A 9 6.66 22.36 -48.15
CA ALA A 9 7.98 22.99 -48.05
C ALA A 9 8.68 22.91 -46.67
N LYS A 10 8.00 22.41 -45.62
CA LYS A 10 8.60 22.29 -44.26
C LYS A 10 9.08 20.88 -43.90
N ASN A 11 8.67 19.83 -44.62
CA ASN A 11 8.95 18.44 -44.24
C ASN A 11 10.23 17.82 -44.85
N LEU A 12 11.02 18.57 -45.63
CA LEU A 12 12.27 18.09 -46.23
C LEU A 12 13.56 18.51 -45.50
N ARG A 13 13.48 19.29 -44.41
CA ARG A 13 14.68 19.77 -43.68
C ARG A 13 15.12 18.88 -42.52
N ASN A 14 14.27 17.95 -42.05
CA ASN A 14 14.55 17.11 -40.87
C ASN A 14 15.20 15.75 -41.17
N LEU A 15 15.40 15.37 -42.43
CA LEU A 15 16.00 14.06 -42.79
C LEU A 15 17.52 14.09 -42.99
N HIS A 16 18.13 15.26 -43.19
CA HIS A 16 19.55 15.36 -43.58
C HIS A 16 20.53 15.64 -42.42
N GLN A 17 20.03 15.79 -41.19
CA GLN A 17 20.86 15.96 -39.98
C GLN A 17 21.07 14.67 -39.16
N ARG A 18 20.40 13.56 -39.50
CA ARG A 18 20.51 12.27 -38.79
C ARG A 18 21.59 11.31 -39.33
N PHE A 19 22.38 11.72 -40.34
CA PHE A 19 23.33 10.83 -41.03
C PHE A 19 24.81 11.25 -41.00
N TYR A 20 25.17 12.29 -40.23
CA TYR A 20 26.53 12.87 -40.25
C TYR A 20 27.28 12.86 -38.91
N PHE A 21 26.84 12.04 -37.93
CA PHE A 21 27.50 11.92 -36.62
C PHE A 21 27.65 10.46 -36.13
N HIS A 22 27.74 9.49 -37.07
CA HIS A 22 27.90 8.06 -36.74
C HIS A 22 29.12 7.40 -37.42
N THR A 23 30.13 8.18 -37.76
CA THR A 23 31.37 7.68 -38.37
C THR A 23 32.56 8.46 -37.80
N LEU A 24 33.65 7.74 -37.46
CA LEU A 24 34.89 8.24 -36.83
C LEU A 24 34.91 8.43 -35.30
N LEU A 25 34.78 7.34 -34.53
CA LEU A 25 35.60 7.12 -33.30
C LEU A 25 35.77 5.60 -33.01
N THR A 26 36.23 4.84 -34.00
CA THR A 26 36.58 3.41 -33.85
C THR A 26 38.08 3.17 -34.07
N LYS A 27 38.92 3.63 -33.14
CA LYS A 27 40.27 3.05 -32.92
C LYS A 27 40.90 3.46 -31.58
N CYS A 28 41.68 2.52 -31.03
CA CYS A 28 42.64 2.68 -29.93
C CYS A 28 42.08 2.88 -28.49
N ARG A 29 41.82 1.77 -27.80
CA ARG A 29 42.12 1.63 -26.35
C ARG A 29 43.07 0.45 -26.14
N PRO A 30 44.17 0.59 -25.37
CA PRO A 30 45.01 -0.53 -24.97
C PRO A 30 44.37 -1.34 -23.82
N PRO A 31 44.80 -2.60 -23.59
CA PRO A 31 44.29 -3.42 -22.49
C PRO A 31 44.83 -2.94 -21.13
N ILE A 32 43.96 -2.91 -20.12
CA ILE A 32 44.32 -2.69 -18.71
C ILE A 32 44.39 -4.06 -18.03
N PRO A 33 45.49 -4.40 -17.31
CA PRO A 33 45.63 -5.70 -16.66
C PRO A 33 44.83 -5.80 -15.35
N SER A 34 44.32 -6.99 -15.07
CA SER A 34 43.62 -7.35 -13.83
C SER A 34 44.57 -7.38 -12.62
N PRO A 35 44.13 -6.96 -11.41
CA PRO A 35 44.91 -7.17 -10.19
C PRO A 35 44.87 -8.64 -9.77
N THR A 36 46.04 -9.18 -9.45
CA THR A 36 46.21 -10.56 -8.96
C THR A 36 45.83 -10.66 -7.49
N ILE A 37 45.02 -11.66 -7.13
CA ILE A 37 44.87 -12.08 -5.73
C ILE A 37 46.09 -12.94 -5.38
N ALA A 38 46.86 -12.52 -4.38
CA ALA A 38 47.94 -13.32 -3.80
C ALA A 38 48.07 -13.03 -2.29
N ASP A 39 47.75 -14.07 -1.53
CA ASP A 39 48.03 -14.37 -0.13
C ASP A 39 48.91 -13.41 0.69
N ASN A 40 48.37 -12.98 1.84
CA ASN A 40 49.18 -12.64 3.00
C ASN A 40 48.46 -12.99 4.32
N ILE A 41 48.45 -14.29 4.67
CA ILE A 41 48.11 -14.76 6.03
C ILE A 41 49.41 -15.13 6.73
N GLN A 42 50.06 -14.13 7.32
CA GLN A 42 51.26 -14.35 8.12
C GLN A 42 50.87 -14.74 9.55
N HIS A 43 51.11 -16.01 9.90
CA HIS A 43 50.87 -16.55 11.23
C HIS A 43 51.52 -15.71 12.33
N ARG A 44 50.74 -15.35 13.36
CA ARG A 44 51.29 -14.98 14.66
C ARG A 44 50.41 -15.49 15.80
N ALA A 45 50.80 -16.64 16.34
CA ALA A 45 50.24 -17.17 17.58
C ALA A 45 50.78 -16.40 18.80
N LEU A 46 49.95 -16.25 19.83
CA LEU A 46 50.27 -16.00 21.25
C LEU A 46 49.01 -16.38 22.09
N PRO A 47 49.09 -16.60 23.42
CA PRO A 47 48.73 -17.93 23.92
C PRO A 47 47.53 -17.99 24.89
N LEU A 48 47.17 -19.24 25.18
CA LEU A 48 46.41 -19.74 26.34
C LEU A 48 46.43 -18.84 27.58
N ILE A 49 45.23 -18.47 28.06
CA ILE A 49 44.95 -18.36 29.49
C ILE A 49 43.77 -19.30 29.79
N GLN A 50 44.00 -20.19 30.74
CA GLN A 50 43.07 -21.22 31.17
C GLN A 50 42.43 -20.81 32.50
N GLN A 51 41.10 -20.86 32.59
CA GLN A 51 40.39 -20.97 33.87
C GLN A 51 39.09 -21.74 33.67
N ALA A 52 38.83 -22.68 34.58
CA ALA A 52 37.73 -23.63 34.51
C ALA A 52 36.86 -23.53 35.76
N ILE A 53 35.54 -23.58 35.59
CA ILE A 53 34.56 -23.95 36.63
C ILE A 53 33.52 -24.87 35.95
N PRO A 54 33.05 -25.96 36.60
CA PRO A 54 32.26 -27.02 35.96
C PRO A 54 30.73 -26.82 36.12
N PHE A 55 29.98 -27.93 35.99
CA PHE A 55 28.52 -28.11 35.89
C PHE A 55 27.94 -27.93 34.47
N GLY A 56 27.20 -28.88 33.89
CA GLY A 56 26.91 -30.26 34.32
C GLY A 56 25.46 -30.68 34.16
N ILE A 57 25.15 -31.26 32.99
CA ILE A 57 23.98 -32.12 32.70
C ILE A 57 22.61 -31.39 32.59
N GLY A 58 21.90 -31.62 31.49
CA GLY A 58 20.51 -31.12 31.32
C GLY A 58 19.94 -31.01 29.90
N PHE A 59 20.53 -31.64 28.87
CA PHE A 59 19.90 -31.67 27.54
C PHE A 59 18.70 -32.63 27.52
N GLN A 60 17.50 -32.12 27.27
CA GLN A 60 16.38 -32.96 26.84
C GLN A 60 15.81 -32.43 25.52
N SER A 61 15.90 -33.29 24.50
CA SER A 61 15.52 -32.99 23.13
C SER A 61 14.00 -32.92 22.99
N PHE A 62 13.49 -31.87 22.34
CA PHE A 62 12.15 -31.85 21.75
C PHE A 62 12.27 -31.77 20.23
N ALA A 63 12.33 -32.94 19.60
CA ALA A 63 12.09 -33.08 18.18
C ALA A 63 10.57 -32.97 17.93
N ALA A 64 10.15 -31.93 17.21
CA ALA A 64 8.79 -31.85 16.67
C ALA A 64 8.79 -32.45 15.26
N ASP A 65 8.18 -33.64 15.13
CA ASP A 65 8.17 -34.47 13.92
C ASP A 65 7.41 -33.77 12.78
N GLN A 66 8.09 -33.46 11.67
CA GLN A 66 7.42 -33.01 10.44
C GLN A 66 6.85 -34.24 9.72
N ARG A 67 5.53 -34.39 9.71
CA ARG A 67 4.87 -35.37 8.82
C ARG A 67 4.08 -34.71 7.72
N PHE A 68 4.66 -34.81 6.53
CA PHE A 68 3.99 -34.77 5.25
C PHE A 68 2.75 -35.70 5.24
N SER A 69 1.61 -35.20 4.76
CA SER A 69 0.57 -36.03 4.16
C SER A 69 -0.24 -35.20 3.16
N SER A 70 0.27 -35.17 1.95
CA SER A 70 -0.44 -34.74 0.75
C SER A 70 -1.50 -35.78 0.38
N THR A 71 -2.78 -35.40 0.38
CA THR A 71 -3.87 -36.21 -0.17
C THR A 71 -4.59 -35.45 -1.29
N SER A 72 -4.06 -35.60 -2.50
CA SER A 72 -4.81 -35.36 -3.73
C SER A 72 -5.71 -36.57 -3.99
N THR A 73 -7.03 -36.38 -4.09
CA THR A 73 -7.93 -37.43 -4.58
C THR A 73 -8.88 -36.88 -5.63
N THR A 74 -8.54 -37.20 -6.87
CA THR A 74 -9.39 -37.17 -8.06
C THR A 74 -10.71 -37.92 -7.84
N THR A 75 -11.84 -37.29 -8.18
CA THR A 75 -13.11 -38.00 -8.38
C THR A 75 -13.32 -38.28 -9.87
N GLY A 76 -13.19 -39.56 -10.24
CA GLY A 76 -13.44 -40.08 -11.57
C GLY A 76 -14.90 -40.48 -11.80
N THR A 77 -15.36 -40.18 -13.01
CA THR A 77 -16.63 -40.42 -13.71
C THR A 77 -17.18 -41.87 -13.71
N VAL A 78 -18.46 -42.04 -14.13
CA VAL A 78 -19.16 -43.29 -14.55
C VAL A 78 -19.72 -44.12 -13.35
N GLN A 79 -20.91 -44.76 -13.32
CA GLN A 79 -21.78 -45.27 -14.39
C GLN A 79 -23.27 -44.81 -14.33
N SER A 80 -24.25 -45.63 -14.76
CA SER A 80 -25.38 -45.11 -15.57
C SER A 80 -26.69 -45.92 -15.63
N GLY A 81 -27.84 -45.23 -15.77
CA GLY A 81 -29.19 -45.78 -16.05
C GLY A 81 -30.09 -45.90 -14.80
N HIS A 82 -31.42 -46.01 -14.89
CA HIS A 82 -32.32 -46.05 -16.07
C HIS A 82 -33.77 -45.70 -15.65
N SER A 83 -34.55 -45.09 -16.56
CA SER A 83 -36.04 -45.11 -16.71
C SER A 83 -37.04 -44.94 -15.53
N LYS A 84 -37.97 -43.98 -15.74
CA LYS A 84 -39.45 -43.92 -15.45
C LYS A 84 -40.19 -45.23 -15.02
N PRO A 85 -41.41 -45.20 -14.40
CA PRO A 85 -42.47 -44.17 -14.56
C PRO A 85 -43.38 -43.81 -13.33
N ASN A 86 -44.27 -42.83 -13.56
CA ASN A 86 -45.68 -42.63 -13.12
C ASN A 86 -46.19 -42.88 -11.67
N SER A 87 -46.78 -41.80 -11.13
CA SER A 87 -48.21 -41.62 -10.74
C SER A 87 -48.89 -42.48 -9.68
N GLU A 88 -49.62 -41.78 -8.80
CA GLU A 88 -50.72 -42.24 -7.91
C GLU A 88 -50.37 -43.31 -6.87
N GLY A 89 -51.00 -43.37 -5.70
CA GLY A 89 -52.03 -42.51 -5.11
C GLY A 89 -52.61 -43.21 -3.88
N GLY A 90 -52.83 -42.48 -2.78
CA GLY A 90 -53.39 -43.03 -1.55
C GLY A 90 -53.70 -41.92 -0.53
N ASP A 91 -54.61 -42.11 0.43
CA ASP A 91 -55.37 -43.34 0.71
C ASP A 91 -56.65 -43.04 1.53
N LYS A 92 -57.69 -43.85 1.31
CA LYS A 92 -58.80 -44.20 2.23
C LYS A 92 -59.90 -43.23 2.69
N SER A 93 -61.01 -43.92 3.00
CA SER A 93 -62.18 -43.57 3.83
C SER A 93 -63.32 -42.82 3.13
N GLY A 94 -64.60 -43.17 3.36
CA GLY A 94 -65.10 -44.23 4.25
C GLY A 94 -66.54 -44.00 4.72
N ASP A 95 -67.49 -44.28 3.82
CA ASP A 95 -68.91 -44.60 4.06
C ASP A 95 -69.87 -43.62 4.80
N SER A 96 -71.15 -43.74 4.42
CA SER A 96 -72.38 -43.47 5.18
C SER A 96 -72.98 -42.04 5.24
N ASN A 97 -73.86 -41.81 4.26
CA ASN A 97 -75.32 -41.59 4.43
C ASN A 97 -75.93 -40.23 4.87
N GLN A 98 -76.92 -39.80 4.07
CA GLN A 98 -78.09 -38.94 4.36
C GLN A 98 -78.03 -37.84 5.44
N SER A 99 -78.22 -36.56 5.03
CA SER A 99 -79.52 -35.86 5.17
C SER A 99 -79.52 -34.45 4.52
N LYS A 100 -80.73 -33.91 4.36
CA LYS A 100 -81.18 -32.66 3.69
C LYS A 100 -80.57 -31.34 4.18
N SER A 101 -80.71 -30.31 3.33
CA SER A 101 -80.91 -28.85 3.62
C SER A 101 -79.81 -28.13 4.44
N ASP A 102 -79.28 -26.96 4.09
CA ASP A 102 -79.87 -25.82 3.39
C ASP A 102 -78.77 -24.77 3.04
N THR A 103 -79.10 -23.77 2.21
CA THR A 103 -78.37 -22.50 2.01
C THR A 103 -76.83 -22.54 1.80
N GLY A 104 -76.40 -22.66 0.54
CA GLY A 104 -75.01 -22.36 0.15
C GLY A 104 -74.72 -20.86 0.04
N LYS A 105 -73.58 -20.41 0.57
CA LYS A 105 -72.98 -19.08 0.30
C LYS A 105 -71.62 -19.30 -0.36
N PRO A 106 -71.39 -18.87 -1.62
CA PRO A 106 -70.21 -19.27 -2.37
C PRO A 106 -68.96 -18.52 -1.90
N ILE A 107 -68.01 -19.23 -1.28
CA ILE A 107 -66.66 -18.71 -1.05
C ILE A 107 -65.89 -18.82 -2.36
N ARG A 108 -65.69 -17.67 -3.03
CA ARG A 108 -64.89 -17.54 -4.24
C ARG A 108 -63.63 -16.76 -3.92
N GLY A 109 -62.49 -17.45 -3.81
CA GLY A 109 -61.17 -16.87 -3.58
C GLY A 109 -60.09 -17.75 -4.19
N GLY A 110 -59.08 -17.15 -4.83
CA GLY A 110 -57.99 -17.87 -5.49
C GLY A 110 -57.03 -18.55 -4.51
N PRO A 111 -56.02 -19.30 -5.02
CA PRO A 111 -55.22 -20.25 -4.24
C PRO A 111 -54.31 -19.66 -3.15
N ILE A 112 -54.27 -18.33 -2.99
CA ILE A 112 -53.52 -17.66 -1.91
C ILE A 112 -54.39 -16.52 -1.36
N SER A 113 -54.69 -16.56 -0.06
CA SER A 113 -55.42 -15.48 0.61
C SER A 113 -54.50 -14.30 0.89
N TRP A 114 -55.06 -13.08 0.90
CA TRP A 114 -54.34 -11.88 1.36
C TRP A 114 -53.83 -12.05 2.81
N LEU A 115 -54.54 -12.85 3.61
CA LEU A 115 -54.13 -13.22 4.97
C LEU A 115 -52.80 -14.00 4.99
N SER A 116 -52.54 -14.85 3.98
CA SER A 116 -51.29 -15.60 3.84
C SER A 116 -50.11 -14.67 3.52
N PHE A 117 -50.32 -13.64 2.70
CA PHE A 117 -49.32 -12.61 2.44
C PHE A 117 -48.99 -11.79 3.69
N LEU A 118 -50.00 -11.41 4.50
CA LEU A 118 -49.77 -10.71 5.76
C LEU A 118 -48.97 -11.58 6.76
N LEU A 119 -49.28 -12.87 6.85
CA LEU A 119 -48.55 -13.81 7.72
C LEU A 119 -47.10 -14.00 7.26
N LEU A 120 -46.85 -14.14 5.95
CA LEU A 120 -45.50 -14.18 5.38
C LEU A 120 -44.72 -12.88 5.64
N ALA A 121 -45.38 -11.72 5.48
CA ALA A 121 -44.74 -10.42 5.72
C ALA A 121 -44.35 -10.23 7.20
N LEU A 122 -45.24 -10.62 8.14
CA LEU A 122 -44.96 -10.53 9.58
C LEU A 122 -43.84 -11.50 10.01
N THR A 123 -43.85 -12.74 9.51
CA THR A 123 -42.79 -13.72 9.81
C THR A 123 -41.46 -13.31 9.19
N GLY A 124 -41.46 -12.83 7.95
CA GLY A 124 -40.26 -12.26 7.30
C GLY A 124 -39.70 -11.05 8.05
N ALA A 125 -40.54 -10.10 8.45
CA ALA A 125 -40.12 -8.93 9.22
C ALA A 125 -39.56 -9.31 10.60
N GLY A 126 -40.18 -10.29 11.28
CA GLY A 126 -39.68 -10.81 12.56
C GLY A 126 -38.32 -11.51 12.44
N ILE A 127 -38.10 -12.26 11.36
CA ILE A 127 -36.81 -12.91 11.05
C ILE A 127 -35.74 -11.85 10.72
N ILE A 128 -36.06 -10.86 9.90
CA ILE A 128 -35.15 -9.73 9.59
C ILE A 128 -34.76 -9.00 10.87
N TRP A 129 -35.73 -8.62 11.71
CA TRP A 129 -35.47 -7.94 12.99
C TRP A 129 -34.64 -8.79 13.95
N TYR A 130 -34.85 -10.11 14.00
CA TYR A 130 -34.03 -11.02 14.80
C TYR A 130 -32.57 -11.03 14.31
N TYR A 131 -32.34 -11.22 13.01
CA TYR A 131 -30.99 -11.24 12.44
C TYR A 131 -30.29 -9.88 12.52
N ASP A 132 -30.99 -8.77 12.30
CA ASP A 132 -30.41 -7.43 12.44
C ASP A 132 -29.98 -7.18 13.89
N LYS A 133 -30.79 -7.58 14.88
CA LYS A 133 -30.47 -7.44 16.30
C LYS A 133 -29.25 -8.28 16.74
N GLU A 134 -29.09 -9.49 16.21
CA GLU A 134 -27.92 -10.34 16.47
C GLU A 134 -26.66 -9.83 15.74
N LYS A 135 -26.85 -9.27 14.53
CA LYS A 135 -25.77 -8.73 13.70
C LYS A 135 -25.24 -7.38 14.19
N GLU A 136 -26.07 -6.51 14.76
CA GLU A 136 -25.62 -5.23 15.33
C GLU A 136 -24.62 -5.43 16.46
N GLN A 137 -24.84 -6.41 17.35
CA GLN A 137 -23.93 -6.72 18.46
C GLN A 137 -22.55 -7.16 17.95
N HIS A 138 -22.50 -8.09 16.99
CA HIS A 138 -21.23 -8.48 16.38
C HIS A 138 -20.57 -7.38 15.55
N ILE A 139 -21.33 -6.48 14.92
CA ILE A 139 -20.76 -5.30 14.25
C ILE A 139 -20.15 -4.33 15.27
N GLU A 140 -20.79 -4.10 16.41
CA GLU A 140 -20.25 -3.25 17.48
C GLU A 140 -19.02 -3.88 18.16
N GLU A 141 -19.02 -5.20 18.39
CA GLU A 141 -17.85 -5.96 18.85
C GLU A 141 -16.69 -5.91 17.83
N ILE A 142 -16.95 -6.11 16.54
CA ILE A 142 -15.92 -6.00 15.50
C ILE A 142 -15.39 -4.56 15.40
N ASN A 143 -16.24 -3.55 15.53
CA ASN A 143 -15.84 -2.14 15.50
C ASN A 143 -15.02 -1.75 16.73
N SER A 144 -15.43 -2.18 17.93
CA SER A 144 -14.71 -1.91 19.18
C SER A 144 -13.41 -2.70 19.28
N ALA A 145 -13.37 -3.96 18.84
CA ALA A 145 -12.15 -4.74 18.70
C ALA A 145 -11.21 -4.14 17.64
N SER A 146 -11.72 -3.67 16.50
CA SER A 146 -10.93 -2.95 15.48
C SER A 146 -10.36 -1.64 16.04
N GLN A 147 -11.10 -0.91 16.86
CA GLN A 147 -10.60 0.26 17.58
C GLN A 147 -9.54 -0.12 18.62
N ALA A 148 -9.74 -1.18 19.39
CA ALA A 148 -8.77 -1.67 20.36
C ALA A 148 -7.46 -2.15 19.71
N VAL A 149 -7.53 -2.84 18.56
CA VAL A 149 -6.36 -3.25 17.76
C VAL A 149 -5.63 -2.03 17.18
N LYS A 150 -6.35 -1.00 16.72
CA LYS A 150 -5.76 0.29 16.31
C LYS A 150 -5.12 1.08 17.48
N GLN A 151 -5.50 0.76 18.72
CA GLN A 151 -5.01 1.37 19.96
C GLN A 151 -4.20 0.36 20.80
N GLY A 152 -3.66 -0.70 20.17
CA GLY A 152 -2.86 -1.71 20.86
C GLY A 152 -1.68 -1.07 21.61
N PRO A 153 -1.26 -1.64 22.76
CA PRO A 153 -0.28 -1.03 23.63
C PRO A 153 1.00 -0.74 22.85
N SER A 154 1.36 0.54 22.72
CA SER A 154 2.55 0.99 22.02
C SER A 154 3.80 0.66 22.87
N VAL A 155 4.28 -0.57 22.73
CA VAL A 155 5.50 -1.08 23.36
C VAL A 155 6.71 -0.31 22.80
N GLY A 156 6.95 0.86 23.39
CA GLY A 156 7.84 1.87 22.87
C GLY A 156 7.21 2.67 21.73
N LYS A 157 7.27 4.01 21.81
CA LYS A 157 7.12 4.85 20.62
C LYS A 157 8.29 4.50 19.70
N ALA A 158 8.01 3.87 18.56
CA ALA A 158 9.05 3.50 17.60
C ALA A 158 9.91 4.72 17.28
N ALA A 159 11.23 4.60 17.46
CA ALA A 159 12.19 5.66 17.18
C ALA A 159 12.32 5.83 15.65
N ILE A 160 11.36 6.57 15.09
CA ILE A 160 11.27 7.01 13.70
C ILE A 160 11.71 8.47 13.66
N GLY A 161 12.67 8.76 12.78
CA GLY A 161 13.34 10.04 12.67
C GLY A 161 14.71 10.04 13.36
N GLY A 162 15.48 11.08 13.07
CA GLY A 162 16.84 11.27 13.55
C GLY A 162 17.48 12.46 12.86
N PRO A 163 18.69 12.87 13.28
CA PRO A 163 19.40 13.95 12.62
C PRO A 163 19.76 13.55 11.19
N PHE A 164 19.63 14.50 10.27
CA PHE A 164 20.02 14.30 8.88
C PHE A 164 20.77 15.52 8.37
N LYS A 165 21.58 15.31 7.34
CA LYS A 165 22.24 16.36 6.59
C LYS A 165 22.02 16.04 5.12
N LEU A 166 21.32 16.94 4.43
CA LEU A 166 20.90 16.79 3.04
C LEU A 166 21.12 18.10 2.30
N ILE A 167 20.99 18.06 0.98
CA ILE A 167 21.08 19.20 0.09
C ILE A 167 19.66 19.50 -0.40
N ASN A 168 19.17 20.70 -0.11
CA ASN A 168 17.90 21.18 -0.63
C ASN A 168 18.00 21.49 -2.13
N HIS A 169 16.88 21.49 -2.85
CA HIS A 169 16.75 21.85 -4.27
C HIS A 169 17.33 23.23 -4.63
N ASP A 170 17.57 24.12 -3.67
CA ASP A 170 18.32 25.38 -3.85
C ASP A 170 19.86 25.22 -3.87
N GLY A 171 20.39 24.00 -3.74
CA GLY A 171 21.83 23.74 -3.57
C GLY A 171 22.37 24.05 -2.17
N LYS A 172 21.50 24.28 -1.19
CA LYS A 172 21.87 24.60 0.20
C LYS A 172 21.89 23.34 1.06
N ASN A 173 22.93 23.18 1.88
CA ASN A 173 22.93 22.17 2.94
C ASN A 173 21.84 22.52 3.97
N VAL A 174 21.02 21.52 4.32
CA VAL A 174 19.95 21.61 5.31
C VAL A 174 19.98 20.41 6.25
N THR A 175 19.39 20.59 7.43
CA THR A 175 19.33 19.64 8.53
C THR A 175 17.92 19.57 9.09
N GLU A 176 17.66 18.65 10.03
CA GLU A 176 16.38 18.59 10.74
C GLU A 176 16.04 19.91 11.45
N LYS A 177 17.04 20.72 11.81
CA LYS A 177 16.87 21.98 12.54
C LYS A 177 16.20 23.07 11.70
N ASP A 178 16.36 23.03 10.39
CA ASP A 178 15.79 24.01 9.47
C ASP A 178 14.27 23.84 9.30
N PHE A 179 13.72 22.70 9.72
CA PHE A 179 12.29 22.39 9.72
C PHE A 179 11.60 22.66 11.07
N LEU A 180 12.36 23.05 12.10
CA LEU A 180 11.80 23.37 13.43
C LEU A 180 10.85 24.57 13.37
N GLY A 181 9.84 24.54 14.25
CA GLY A 181 8.79 25.56 14.34
C GLY A 181 7.64 25.38 13.34
N LYS A 182 7.74 24.44 12.38
CA LYS A 182 6.69 24.17 11.38
C LYS A 182 6.25 22.71 11.41
N TRP A 183 5.00 22.46 11.03
CA TRP A 183 4.53 21.10 10.76
C TRP A 183 5.09 20.66 9.41
N THR A 184 5.73 19.48 9.37
CA THR A 184 6.37 18.97 8.16
C THR A 184 5.82 17.61 7.81
N VAL A 185 5.49 17.39 6.54
CA VAL A 185 5.10 16.06 6.02
C VAL A 185 6.19 15.59 5.08
N ILE A 186 6.90 14.54 5.48
CA ILE A 186 8.03 13.98 4.74
C ILE A 186 7.56 12.79 3.91
N TYR A 187 7.80 12.82 2.60
CA TYR A 187 7.58 11.71 1.69
C TYR A 187 8.92 11.28 1.07
N PHE A 188 9.13 9.97 0.95
CA PHE A 188 10.32 9.39 0.33
C PHE A 188 9.94 8.81 -1.04
N GLY A 189 10.71 9.14 -2.07
CA GLY A 189 10.47 8.70 -3.45
C GLY A 189 11.65 9.00 -4.36
N PHE A 190 11.46 8.99 -5.68
CA PHE A 190 12.49 9.32 -6.67
C PHE A 190 11.86 9.94 -7.91
N THR A 191 12.57 10.84 -8.63
CA THR A 191 11.94 11.64 -9.71
C THR A 191 11.59 10.81 -10.95
N HIS A 192 12.21 9.64 -11.11
CA HIS A 192 12.02 8.74 -12.25
C HIS A 192 10.94 7.66 -12.02
N CYS A 193 10.08 7.83 -11.01
CA CYS A 193 8.99 6.90 -10.74
C CYS A 193 7.84 7.12 -11.74
N PRO A 194 7.36 6.08 -12.46
CA PRO A 194 6.39 6.26 -13.55
C PRO A 194 5.02 6.77 -13.06
N ASP A 195 4.47 6.16 -12.01
CA ASP A 195 3.09 6.45 -11.56
C ASP A 195 3.00 6.86 -10.07
N ILE A 196 3.70 6.14 -9.18
CA ILE A 196 3.42 6.19 -7.73
C ILE A 196 3.85 7.49 -7.06
N CYS A 197 5.06 8.00 -7.33
CA CYS A 197 5.52 9.26 -6.72
C CYS A 197 4.71 10.47 -7.20
N PRO A 198 4.41 10.64 -8.50
CA PRO A 198 3.54 11.71 -8.96
C PRO A 198 2.16 11.71 -8.29
N ASP A 199 1.48 10.57 -8.20
CA ASP A 199 0.16 10.43 -7.56
C ASP A 199 0.18 10.84 -6.09
N GLU A 200 1.15 10.36 -5.32
CA GLU A 200 1.27 10.69 -3.89
C GLU A 200 1.67 12.16 -3.66
N LEU A 201 2.50 12.75 -4.53
CA LEU A 201 2.86 14.17 -4.42
C LEU A 201 1.71 15.11 -4.80
N GLN A 202 0.91 14.78 -5.83
CA GLN A 202 -0.31 15.52 -6.15
C GLN A 202 -1.33 15.45 -5.00
N LYS A 203 -1.51 14.25 -4.42
CA LYS A 203 -2.36 14.05 -3.24
C LYS A 203 -1.89 14.88 -2.04
N LEU A 204 -0.58 14.92 -1.79
CA LEU A 204 0.02 15.71 -0.72
C LEU A 204 -0.15 17.22 -0.95
N ALA A 205 0.06 17.71 -2.17
CA ALA A 205 -0.14 19.11 -2.54
C ALA A 205 -1.59 19.55 -2.28
N ALA A 206 -2.57 18.80 -2.80
CA ALA A 206 -3.99 19.07 -2.59
C ALA A 206 -4.39 18.99 -1.11
N ALA A 207 -3.80 18.08 -0.34
CA ALA A 207 -4.04 17.99 1.10
C ALA A 207 -3.46 19.20 1.86
N VAL A 208 -2.26 19.69 1.52
CA VAL A 208 -1.65 20.87 2.14
C VAL A 208 -2.52 22.13 1.92
N ASP A 209 -3.02 22.34 0.70
CA ASP A 209 -3.89 23.48 0.41
C ASP A 209 -5.24 23.36 1.14
N LYS A 210 -5.87 22.17 1.13
CA LYS A 210 -7.12 21.91 1.88
C LYS A 210 -6.95 22.13 3.39
N ILE A 211 -5.82 21.73 3.97
CA ILE A 211 -5.52 21.97 5.40
C ILE A 211 -5.38 23.48 5.66
N LYS A 212 -4.73 24.21 4.74
CA LYS A 212 -4.56 25.66 4.87
C LYS A 212 -5.89 26.39 4.84
N GLU A 213 -6.79 26.01 3.94
CA GLU A 213 -8.16 26.53 3.84
C GLU A 213 -8.99 26.20 5.09
N ASN A 214 -9.06 24.92 5.49
CA ASN A 214 -9.95 24.46 6.56
C ASN A 214 -9.50 24.84 7.98
N SER A 215 -8.22 25.14 8.19
CA SER A 215 -7.66 25.31 9.54
C SER A 215 -6.70 26.48 9.72
N GLY A 216 -6.30 27.15 8.63
CA GLY A 216 -5.27 28.21 8.65
C GLY A 216 -3.85 27.72 8.93
N ILE A 217 -3.66 26.45 9.31
CA ILE A 217 -2.37 25.85 9.67
C ILE A 217 -1.50 25.79 8.40
N ASP A 218 -0.23 26.17 8.55
CA ASP A 218 0.75 26.06 7.47
C ASP A 218 1.58 24.78 7.65
N ILE A 219 1.67 23.98 6.59
CA ILE A 219 2.43 22.73 6.54
C ILE A 219 3.48 22.84 5.44
N VAL A 220 4.67 22.31 5.74
CA VAL A 220 5.77 22.18 4.79
C VAL A 220 5.78 20.75 4.26
N PRO A 221 5.37 20.49 3.01
CA PRO A 221 5.62 19.21 2.38
C PRO A 221 7.11 19.12 2.00
N ALA A 222 7.73 17.99 2.30
CA ALA A 222 9.14 17.72 2.01
C ALA A 222 9.27 16.39 1.26
N PHE A 223 9.96 16.42 0.13
CA PHE A 223 10.29 15.25 -0.69
C PHE A 223 11.74 14.87 -0.45
N ILE A 224 12.03 13.61 -0.11
CA ILE A 224 13.40 13.10 0.01
C ILE A 224 13.63 12.06 -1.08
N SER A 225 14.62 12.32 -1.95
CA SER A 225 15.02 11.33 -2.95
C SER A 225 15.70 10.13 -2.31
N VAL A 226 15.34 8.92 -2.77
CA VAL A 226 16.05 7.66 -2.45
C VAL A 226 17.05 7.25 -3.55
N ASP A 227 17.19 8.03 -4.64
CA ASP A 227 18.02 7.71 -5.80
C ASP A 227 19.03 8.82 -6.17
N PRO A 228 20.02 9.09 -5.30
CA PRO A 228 20.96 10.21 -5.46
C PRO A 228 21.92 10.10 -6.66
N GLU A 229 21.91 8.99 -7.40
CA GLU A 229 22.72 8.82 -8.62
C GLU A 229 22.08 9.47 -9.85
N ARG A 230 20.74 9.58 -9.90
CA ARG A 230 19.99 10.26 -10.96
C ARG A 230 19.36 11.57 -10.50
N ASP A 231 18.90 11.62 -9.25
CA ASP A 231 18.14 12.73 -8.69
C ASP A 231 19.07 13.85 -8.19
N THR A 232 19.70 14.53 -9.15
CA THR A 232 20.52 15.74 -8.92
C THR A 232 19.71 16.89 -8.32
N VAL A 233 20.39 17.89 -7.75
CA VAL A 233 19.73 19.08 -7.17
C VAL A 233 18.86 19.79 -8.21
N GLU A 234 19.33 19.87 -9.46
CA GLU A 234 18.64 20.44 -10.61
C GLU A 234 17.38 19.62 -10.97
N GLN A 235 17.52 18.30 -11.10
CA GLN A 235 16.42 17.40 -11.41
C GLN A 235 15.31 17.45 -10.35
N VAL A 236 15.69 17.41 -9.06
CA VAL A 236 14.76 17.52 -7.94
C VAL A 236 14.10 18.90 -7.90
N ARG A 237 14.82 19.98 -8.24
CA ARG A 237 14.29 21.35 -8.32
C ARG A 237 13.22 21.50 -9.41
N GLU A 238 13.41 20.88 -10.57
CA GLU A 238 12.39 20.90 -11.63
C GLU A 238 11.17 20.08 -11.21
N TYR A 239 11.40 18.85 -10.74
CA TYR A 239 10.34 17.94 -10.29
C TYR A 239 9.43 18.56 -9.20
N VAL A 240 9.98 19.12 -8.11
CA VAL A 240 9.14 19.63 -7.02
C VAL A 240 8.31 20.87 -7.39
N LYS A 241 8.77 21.65 -8.37
CA LYS A 241 8.04 22.84 -8.86
C LYS A 241 6.75 22.50 -9.60
N GLU A 242 6.66 21.31 -10.18
CA GLU A 242 5.46 20.87 -10.91
C GLU A 242 4.28 20.57 -9.98
N PHE A 243 4.56 20.16 -8.73
CA PHE A 243 3.53 19.77 -7.77
C PHE A 243 3.04 20.93 -6.89
N HIS A 244 3.93 21.63 -6.19
CA HIS A 244 3.54 22.67 -5.23
C HIS A 244 4.66 23.66 -4.90
N PRO A 245 4.41 24.98 -4.87
CA PRO A 245 5.46 25.99 -4.65
C PRO A 245 6.06 25.97 -3.22
N LYS A 246 5.48 25.25 -2.26
CA LYS A 246 6.07 25.03 -0.92
C LYS A 246 6.75 23.65 -0.78
N LEU A 247 6.77 22.82 -1.82
CA LEU A 247 7.40 21.49 -1.77
C LEU A 247 8.92 21.60 -1.72
N ILE A 248 9.49 21.17 -0.60
CA ILE A 248 10.94 21.21 -0.38
C ILE A 248 11.54 19.87 -0.82
N GLY A 249 12.19 19.85 -1.98
CA GLY A 249 12.93 18.69 -2.47
C GLY A 249 14.32 18.58 -1.85
N LEU A 250 14.66 17.41 -1.30
CA LEU A 250 15.93 17.10 -0.66
C LEU A 250 16.61 15.91 -1.37
N THR A 251 17.91 16.05 -1.63
CA THR A 251 18.80 15.01 -2.15
C THR A 251 20.12 15.03 -1.35
N GLY A 252 21.12 14.22 -1.71
CA GLY A 252 22.39 14.17 -0.99
C GLY A 252 23.33 13.10 -1.53
N SER A 253 24.39 12.79 -0.80
CA SER A 253 25.26 11.65 -1.13
C SER A 253 24.57 10.30 -0.85
N PRO A 254 24.95 9.19 -1.53
CA PRO A 254 24.42 7.85 -1.24
C PRO A 254 24.50 7.42 0.22
N ASP A 255 25.50 7.90 0.97
CA ASP A 255 25.65 7.61 2.40
C ASP A 255 24.71 8.46 3.27
N GLU A 256 24.49 9.74 2.93
CA GLU A 256 23.49 10.59 3.58
C GLU A 256 22.06 10.06 3.36
N ILE A 257 21.73 9.66 2.12
CA ILE A 257 20.44 9.02 1.80
C ILE A 257 20.25 7.71 2.57
N ARG A 258 21.28 6.86 2.64
CA ARG A 258 21.23 5.61 3.42
C ARG A 258 21.01 5.87 4.92
N ASN A 259 21.63 6.93 5.46
CA ASN A 259 21.50 7.30 6.87
C ASN A 259 20.10 7.84 7.20
N VAL A 260 19.53 8.74 6.37
CA VAL A 260 18.17 9.23 6.59
C VAL A 260 17.13 8.13 6.38
N ALA A 261 17.24 7.30 5.34
CA ALA A 261 16.34 6.16 5.13
C ALA A 261 16.36 5.20 6.34
N ARG A 262 17.55 4.92 6.90
CA ARG A 262 17.68 4.13 8.13
C ARG A 262 17.03 4.80 9.35
N ALA A 263 17.21 6.10 9.54
CA ALA A 263 16.62 6.84 10.66
C ALA A 263 15.09 6.87 10.61
N TYR A 264 14.51 6.98 9.41
CA TYR A 264 13.05 6.97 9.19
C TYR A 264 12.47 5.57 8.95
N ARG A 265 13.30 4.51 9.00
CA ARG A 265 12.92 3.10 8.77
C ARG A 265 12.29 2.85 7.39
N VAL A 266 12.72 3.63 6.40
CA VAL A 266 12.30 3.51 5.00
C VAL A 266 13.12 2.41 4.33
N TYR A 267 12.43 1.40 3.83
CA TYR A 267 13.02 0.44 2.89
C TYR A 267 13.14 1.09 1.51
N TYR A 268 14.30 0.90 0.88
CA TYR A 268 14.52 1.20 -0.54
C TYR A 268 15.49 0.17 -1.14
N MET A 269 15.28 -0.24 -2.39
CA MET A 269 16.14 -1.18 -3.14
C MET A 269 16.10 -0.83 -4.63
N LYS A 270 17.26 -0.89 -5.31
CA LYS A 270 17.33 -0.75 -6.77
C LYS A 270 16.96 -2.07 -7.43
N THR A 271 16.08 -2.01 -8.42
CA THR A 271 15.58 -3.16 -9.19
C THR A 271 15.81 -2.87 -10.66
N ALA A 272 16.58 -3.73 -11.34
CA ALA A 272 16.84 -3.59 -12.77
C ALA A 272 15.64 -4.05 -13.59
N GLU A 273 15.35 -3.35 -14.68
CA GLU A 273 14.32 -3.73 -15.66
C GLU A 273 14.95 -3.93 -17.05
N GLU A 274 14.20 -4.52 -17.98
CA GLU A 274 14.70 -4.80 -19.34
C GLU A 274 14.63 -3.54 -20.25
N ASP A 275 13.65 -2.65 -20.00
CA ASP A 275 13.37 -1.46 -20.82
C ASP A 275 13.73 -0.11 -20.13
N SER A 276 14.14 -0.13 -18.85
CA SER A 276 14.56 1.06 -18.09
C SER A 276 15.89 0.80 -17.36
N ASP A 277 16.75 1.82 -17.21
CA ASP A 277 18.08 1.66 -16.57
C ASP A 277 17.99 0.99 -15.20
N TYR A 278 16.99 1.38 -14.40
CA TYR A 278 16.51 0.72 -13.18
C TYR A 278 15.33 1.51 -12.56
N LEU A 279 14.49 0.82 -11.79
CA LEU A 279 13.57 1.43 -10.82
C LEU A 279 14.11 1.29 -9.39
N VAL A 280 13.51 2.03 -8.46
CA VAL A 280 13.79 1.91 -7.03
C VAL A 280 12.50 1.55 -6.30
N ASP A 281 12.42 0.31 -5.82
CA ASP A 281 11.36 -0.11 -4.90
C ASP A 281 11.55 0.65 -3.59
N HIS A 282 10.53 1.38 -3.13
CA HIS A 282 10.59 2.13 -1.88
C HIS A 282 9.28 2.10 -1.08
N SER A 283 9.37 2.47 0.20
CA SER A 283 8.21 2.52 1.09
C SER A 283 7.29 3.69 0.73
N ILE A 284 6.04 3.41 0.35
CA ILE A 284 5.03 4.43 -0.02
C ILE A 284 4.35 4.97 1.25
N VAL A 285 5.09 5.79 2.01
CA VAL A 285 4.70 6.32 3.32
C VAL A 285 5.03 7.81 3.44
N MET A 286 4.06 8.58 3.93
CA MET A 286 4.24 9.98 4.36
C MET A 286 4.33 10.03 5.89
N TYR A 287 5.30 10.77 6.43
CA TYR A 287 5.53 10.95 7.86
C TYR A 287 5.15 12.37 8.30
N LEU A 288 4.18 12.50 9.20
CA LEU A 288 3.85 13.76 9.87
C LEU A 288 4.80 13.99 11.05
N MET A 289 5.59 15.05 10.94
CA MET A 289 6.55 15.50 11.94
C MET A 289 6.03 16.74 12.66
N SER A 290 6.21 16.78 13.97
CA SER A 290 5.84 17.94 14.81
C SER A 290 6.75 19.15 14.55
N PRO A 291 6.40 20.35 15.07
CA PRO A 291 7.29 21.52 15.08
C PRO A 291 8.61 21.33 15.83
N LYS A 292 8.81 20.20 16.53
CA LYS A 292 10.06 19.79 17.17
C LYS A 292 10.83 18.72 16.37
N MET A 293 10.37 18.40 15.15
CA MET A 293 10.83 17.27 14.34
C MET A 293 10.70 15.91 15.04
N GLU A 294 9.70 15.77 15.92
CA GLU A 294 9.32 14.49 16.50
C GLU A 294 8.30 13.80 15.57
N PHE A 295 8.47 12.50 15.31
CA PHE A 295 7.44 11.72 14.62
C PHE A 295 6.11 11.74 15.39
N VAL A 296 5.01 12.02 14.69
CA VAL A 296 3.64 12.00 15.25
C VAL A 296 2.85 10.83 14.67
N LYS A 297 2.75 10.75 13.35
CA LYS A 297 1.92 9.74 12.65
C LYS A 297 2.42 9.48 11.24
N PHE A 298 2.16 8.29 10.73
CA PHE A 298 2.41 7.93 9.32
C PHE A 298 1.08 7.78 8.56
N PHE A 299 1.12 8.06 7.26
CA PHE A 299 0.03 7.89 6.31
C PHE A 299 0.55 7.08 5.12
N GLY A 300 -0.05 5.91 4.83
CA GLY A 300 0.29 5.11 3.65
C GLY A 300 -0.59 5.43 2.44
N LYS A 301 -0.27 4.81 1.30
CA LYS A 301 -0.97 4.94 -0.01
C LYS A 301 -2.51 4.97 0.08
N ASN A 302 -3.10 4.14 0.95
CA ASN A 302 -4.55 3.93 1.06
C ASN A 302 -5.37 5.14 1.55
N ASN A 303 -4.73 6.26 1.93
CA ASN A 303 -5.44 7.49 2.27
C ASN A 303 -5.76 8.28 1.00
N ASP A 304 -6.98 8.81 0.91
CA ASP A 304 -7.35 9.83 -0.07
C ASP A 304 -6.99 11.24 0.43
N VAL A 305 -7.15 12.26 -0.42
CA VAL A 305 -6.87 13.67 -0.08
C VAL A 305 -7.64 14.12 1.16
N ASN A 306 -8.91 13.69 1.32
CA ASN A 306 -9.74 14.10 2.44
C ASN A 306 -9.29 13.44 3.74
N SER A 307 -9.14 12.11 3.76
CA SER A 307 -8.68 11.38 4.96
C SER A 307 -7.27 11.79 5.38
N LEU A 308 -6.39 12.12 4.42
CA LEU A 308 -5.07 12.66 4.70
C LEU A 308 -5.17 14.05 5.37
N ALA A 309 -5.93 14.97 4.79
CA ALA A 309 -6.11 16.32 5.33
C ALA A 309 -6.78 16.31 6.71
N ASP A 310 -7.91 15.62 6.85
CA ASP A 310 -8.69 15.55 8.09
C ASP A 310 -7.93 14.77 9.17
N GLY A 311 -7.19 13.74 8.78
CA GLY A 311 -6.26 13.01 9.63
C GLY A 311 -5.15 13.90 10.18
N ILE A 312 -4.45 14.66 9.34
CA ILE A 312 -3.41 15.59 9.78
C ILE A 312 -4.00 16.68 10.69
N ILE A 313 -5.14 17.30 10.33
CA ILE A 313 -5.81 18.32 11.16
C ILE A 313 -6.15 17.74 12.55
N LYS A 314 -6.61 16.48 12.61
CA LYS A 314 -6.93 15.79 13.86
C LYS A 314 -5.68 15.63 14.74
N GLU A 315 -4.58 15.11 14.20
CA GLU A 315 -3.34 14.94 14.98
C GLU A 315 -2.78 16.28 15.46
N ILE A 316 -2.81 17.33 14.63
CA ILE A 316 -2.32 18.67 15.03
C ILE A 316 -3.18 19.28 16.14
N LYS A 317 -4.50 19.06 16.11
CA LYS A 317 -5.41 19.46 17.20
C LYS A 317 -5.17 18.66 18.48
N GLN A 318 -4.80 17.37 18.37
CA GLN A 318 -4.50 16.51 19.51
C GLN A 318 -3.13 16.83 20.14
N TYR A 319 -2.11 17.17 19.34
CA TYR A 319 -0.77 17.59 19.82
C TYR A 319 -0.77 18.94 20.56
N LYS A 320 -1.86 19.72 20.48
CA LYS A 320 -2.04 20.99 21.20
C LYS A 320 -2.73 20.85 22.57
N ARG A 321 -2.99 19.63 23.05
CA ARG A 321 -3.45 19.34 24.42
C ARG A 321 -2.32 18.78 25.27
#